data_AF-A0A1Y1XWA1-F1
#
_entry.id   AF-A0A1Y1XWA1-F1
#
_cell.length_a   1.000
_cell.length_b   1.000
_cell.length_c   1.000
_cell.angle_alpha   90.00
_cell.angle_beta   90.00
_cell.angle_gamma   90.00
#
_symmetry.space_group_name_H-M   'P 1'
#
loop_
_entity.id
_entity.type
_entity.pdbx_description
1 polymer ?
#
loop_
_entity_poly.entity_id
_entity_poly.type
_entity_poly.pdbx_seq_one_letter_code
_entity_poly.pdbx_strand_id
1 'polypeptide(L)'
;MKYFAAKSLAGLAVALAVSASEYFPFKYPTPCITECSVKAGQELMAHYTQDSSSPYFMESLGLLCDSENPDQVSFMVKSAECIFDQCDGIADISKLMALEGQICQWYAQHKEN
;
A
#
# COMPACT_ATOMS: atom_id res chain seq x y z
N MET A 1 26.21 44.42 32.48
CA MET A 1 26.01 43.31 31.52
C MET A 1 24.51 43.03 31.44
N LYS A 2 23.89 43.31 30.29
CA LYS A 2 22.46 43.07 30.06
C LYS A 2 22.32 41.79 29.23
N TYR A 3 21.78 40.73 29.81
CA TYR A 3 21.44 39.51 29.09
C TYR A 3 19.94 39.55 28.79
N PHE A 4 19.58 39.88 27.54
CA PHE A 4 18.22 39.70 27.06
C PHE A 4 18.08 38.24 26.61
N ALA A 5 17.36 37.44 27.40
CA ALA A 5 17.00 36.09 27.03
C ALA A 5 15.98 36.13 25.89
N ALA A 6 16.42 35.81 24.67
CA ALA A 6 15.54 35.60 23.54
C ALA A 6 14.76 34.29 23.76
N LYS A 7 13.45 34.40 24.00
CA LYS A 7 12.54 33.25 23.98
C LYS A 7 12.23 32.94 22.51
N SER A 8 12.94 31.96 21.96
CA SER A 8 12.60 31.36 20.67
C SER A 8 11.31 30.56 20.82
N LEU A 9 10.21 31.06 20.28
CA LEU A 9 9.00 30.25 20.07
C LEU A 9 9.30 29.31 18.89
N ALA A 10 9.63 28.05 19.21
CA ALA A 10 9.67 26.99 18.22
C ALA A 10 8.25 26.78 17.68
N GLY A 11 8.01 27.24 16.45
CA GLY A 11 6.77 26.98 15.74
C GLY A 11 6.63 25.49 15.48
N LEU A 12 5.56 24.90 15.98
CA LEU A 12 5.17 23.54 15.64
C LEU A 12 4.66 23.57 14.19
N ALA A 13 5.49 23.17 13.23
CA ALA A 13 5.03 22.88 11.89
C ALA A 13 4.18 21.61 11.95
N VAL A 14 2.86 21.77 11.97
CA VAL A 14 1.94 20.66 11.73
C VAL A 14 2.06 20.34 10.24
N ALA A 15 2.83 19.31 9.91
CA ALA A 15 2.73 18.69 8.60
C ALA A 15 1.31 18.13 8.48
N LEU A 16 0.52 18.68 7.56
CA LEU A 16 -0.71 18.03 7.15
C LEU A 16 -0.27 16.76 6.42
N ALA A 17 -0.36 15.61 7.09
CA ALA A 17 -0.29 14.32 6.42
C ALA A 17 -1.49 14.28 5.46
N VAL A 18 -1.25 14.63 4.20
CA VAL A 18 -2.20 14.36 3.12
C VAL A 18 -2.27 12.84 3.07
N SER A 19 -3.38 12.27 3.52
CA SER A 19 -3.53 10.82 3.52
C SER A 19 -3.48 10.34 2.08
N ALA A 20 -2.63 9.33 1.81
CA ALA A 20 -2.54 8.60 0.55
C ALA A 20 -3.92 8.22 -0.06
N SER A 21 -4.95 8.17 0.79
CA SER A 21 -6.37 7.96 0.50
C SER A 21 -7.00 8.92 -0.51
N GLU A 22 -6.65 10.20 -0.49
CA GLU A 22 -7.32 11.18 -1.35
C GLU A 22 -6.89 11.07 -2.82
N TYR A 23 -5.84 10.28 -3.10
CA TYR A 23 -5.16 10.30 -4.39
C TYR A 23 -4.89 8.93 -5.01
N PHE A 24 -5.30 7.81 -4.39
CA PHE A 24 -5.11 6.48 -4.99
C PHE A 24 -6.11 6.26 -6.15
N PRO A 25 -5.68 6.27 -7.42
CA PRO A 25 -6.60 6.34 -8.56
C PRO A 25 -7.01 4.95 -9.10
N PHE A 26 -6.58 3.87 -8.46
CA PHE A 26 -6.72 2.53 -8.98
C PHE A 26 -7.92 1.81 -8.35
N LYS A 27 -8.55 0.96 -9.15
CA LYS A 27 -9.57 0.01 -8.70
C LYS A 27 -9.12 -1.38 -9.12
N TYR A 28 -9.18 -2.32 -8.19
CA TYR A 28 -8.87 -3.71 -8.48
C TYR A 28 -9.89 -4.30 -9.46
N PRO A 29 -9.48 -5.22 -10.36
CA PRO A 29 -10.29 -5.56 -11.53
C PRO A 29 -11.55 -6.35 -11.21
N THR A 30 -11.51 -7.20 -10.18
CA THR A 30 -12.64 -8.03 -9.76
C THR A 30 -12.70 -8.13 -8.22
N PRO A 31 -13.89 -8.40 -7.64
CA PRO A 31 -14.01 -8.71 -6.22
C PRO A 31 -13.19 -9.93 -5.81
N CYS A 32 -13.11 -10.96 -6.66
CA CYS A 32 -12.35 -12.17 -6.37
C CYS A 32 -10.85 -11.90 -6.22
N ILE A 33 -10.25 -11.12 -7.13
CA ILE A 33 -8.86 -10.67 -7.03
C ILE A 33 -8.65 -9.89 -5.71
N THR A 34 -9.58 -8.98 -5.40
CA THR A 34 -9.53 -8.16 -4.17
C THR A 34 -9.53 -9.05 -2.92
N GLU A 35 -10.43 -10.01 -2.84
CA GLU A 35 -10.54 -10.95 -1.72
C GLU A 35 -9.28 -11.83 -1.59
N CYS A 36 -8.75 -12.33 -2.70
CA CYS A 36 -7.52 -13.12 -2.70
C CYS A 36 -6.30 -12.32 -2.22
N SER A 37 -6.13 -11.08 -2.69
CA SER A 37 -5.07 -10.20 -2.20
C SER A 37 -5.24 -9.85 -0.72
N VAL A 38 -6.46 -9.58 -0.27
CA VAL A 38 -6.75 -9.32 1.16
C VAL A 38 -6.41 -10.53 2.01
N LYS A 39 -6.81 -11.73 1.60
CA LYS A 39 -6.50 -12.97 2.32
C LYS A 39 -4.99 -13.21 2.39
N ALA A 40 -4.28 -13.13 1.26
CA ALA A 40 -2.84 -13.32 1.21
C ALA A 40 -2.09 -12.29 2.06
N GLY A 41 -2.51 -11.04 2.00
CA GLY A 41 -1.94 -9.97 2.80
C GLY A 41 -2.17 -10.17 4.30
N GLN A 42 -3.38 -10.58 4.70
CA GLN A 42 -3.72 -10.81 6.11
C GLN A 42 -2.99 -12.02 6.73
N GLU A 43 -2.55 -12.98 5.92
CA GLU A 43 -1.68 -14.07 6.38
C GLU A 43 -0.26 -13.61 6.74
N LEU A 44 0.20 -12.49 6.16
CA LEU A 44 1.56 -11.95 6.34
C LEU A 44 1.56 -10.74 7.29
N MET A 45 0.49 -9.95 7.24
CA MET A 45 0.31 -8.72 7.99
C MET A 45 -1.15 -8.60 8.41
N ALA A 46 -1.44 -8.80 9.69
CA ALA A 46 -2.82 -8.92 10.20
C ALA A 46 -3.71 -7.70 9.87
N HIS A 47 -3.13 -6.51 9.76
CA HIS A 47 -3.81 -5.26 9.42
C HIS A 47 -3.78 -4.90 7.93
N TYR A 48 -3.41 -5.86 7.06
CA TYR A 48 -3.42 -5.66 5.62
C TYR A 48 -4.78 -5.16 5.14
N THR A 49 -4.72 -4.17 4.24
CA THR A 49 -5.89 -3.52 3.68
C THR A 49 -5.61 -2.96 2.30
N GLN A 50 -6.65 -2.92 1.48
CA GLN A 50 -6.68 -2.17 0.22
C GLN A 50 -7.54 -0.91 0.32
N ASP A 51 -8.09 -0.62 1.51
CA ASP A 51 -8.76 0.65 1.78
C ASP A 51 -7.74 1.77 1.87
N SER A 52 -7.74 2.62 0.85
CA SER A 52 -6.84 3.76 0.74
C SER A 52 -6.96 4.74 1.92
N SER A 53 -8.09 4.78 2.62
CA SER A 53 -8.32 5.61 3.82
C SER A 53 -7.69 5.08 5.10
N SER A 54 -7.23 3.83 5.11
CA SER A 54 -6.62 3.22 6.28
C SER A 54 -5.20 3.77 6.53
N PRO A 55 -4.80 3.96 7.80
CA PRO A 55 -3.41 4.30 8.13
C PRO A 55 -2.42 3.20 7.73
N TYR A 56 -2.90 1.97 7.50
CA TYR A 56 -2.09 0.82 7.09
C TYR A 56 -1.98 0.64 5.57
N PHE A 57 -2.58 1.54 4.79
CA PHE A 57 -2.67 1.38 3.33
C PHE A 57 -1.30 1.36 2.66
N MET A 58 -0.41 2.30 3.00
CA MET A 58 0.92 2.37 2.38
C MET A 58 1.79 1.18 2.76
N GLU A 59 1.72 0.73 4.01
CA GLU A 59 2.39 -0.49 4.47
C GLU A 59 1.88 -1.73 3.70
N SER A 60 0.57 -1.79 3.45
CA SER A 60 -0.07 -2.87 2.67
C SER A 60 0.35 -2.86 1.20
N LEU A 61 0.48 -1.69 0.58
CA LEU A 61 1.08 -1.57 -0.75
C LEU A 61 2.56 -1.98 -0.76
N GLY A 62 3.26 -1.80 0.36
CA GLY A 62 4.64 -2.27 0.54
C GLY A 62 4.81 -3.78 0.35
N LEU A 63 3.84 -4.60 0.78
CA LEU A 63 3.86 -6.06 0.51
C LEU A 63 3.79 -6.40 -0.99
N LEU A 64 3.21 -5.53 -1.81
CA LEU A 64 3.17 -5.72 -3.25
C LEU A 64 4.41 -5.10 -3.93
N CYS A 65 4.79 -3.90 -3.53
CA CYS A 65 5.63 -3.02 -4.34
C CYS A 65 7.04 -2.79 -3.80
N ASP A 66 7.30 -3.07 -2.53
CA ASP A 66 8.61 -2.85 -1.95
C ASP A 66 9.51 -4.08 -2.14
N SER A 67 10.53 -3.94 -2.98
CA SER A 67 11.50 -5.02 -3.26
C SER A 67 12.40 -5.35 -2.08
N GLU A 68 12.50 -4.47 -1.08
CA GLU A 68 13.25 -4.73 0.15
C GLU A 68 12.40 -5.47 1.19
N ASN A 69 11.08 -5.56 0.97
CA ASN A 69 10.19 -6.29 1.86
C ASN A 69 10.39 -7.81 1.68
N PRO A 70 10.82 -8.54 2.74
CA PRO A 70 11.11 -9.97 2.64
C PRO A 70 9.87 -10.81 2.33
N ASP A 71 8.67 -10.29 2.59
CA ASP A 71 7.40 -10.98 2.38
C ASP A 71 6.78 -10.69 1.00
N GLN A 72 7.42 -9.85 0.17
CA GLN A 72 6.86 -9.44 -1.12
C GLN A 72 6.57 -10.65 -2.04
N VAL A 73 7.55 -11.54 -2.17
CA VAL A 73 7.40 -12.75 -2.99
C VAL A 73 6.32 -13.68 -2.42
N SER A 74 6.28 -13.85 -1.10
CA SER A 74 5.25 -14.64 -0.43
C SER A 74 3.85 -14.09 -0.67
N PHE A 75 3.69 -12.77 -0.61
CA PHE A 75 2.43 -12.09 -0.90
C PHE A 75 1.97 -12.32 -2.34
N MET A 76 2.87 -12.14 -3.31
CA MET A 76 2.56 -12.36 -4.74
C MET A 76 2.17 -13.81 -5.02
N VAL A 77 2.92 -14.79 -4.47
CA VAL A 77 2.65 -16.21 -4.66
C VAL A 77 1.31 -16.60 -4.04
N LYS A 78 1.05 -16.25 -2.78
CA LYS A 78 -0.22 -16.57 -2.09
C LYS A 78 -1.42 -15.93 -2.78
N SER A 79 -1.27 -14.69 -3.25
CA SER A 79 -2.32 -14.02 -4.03
C SER A 79 -2.60 -14.76 -5.33
N ALA A 80 -1.55 -15.13 -6.07
CA ALA A 80 -1.69 -15.86 -7.33
C ALA A 80 -2.29 -17.26 -7.14
N GLU A 81 -1.86 -18.02 -6.13
CA GLU A 81 -2.43 -19.33 -5.78
C GLU A 81 -3.93 -19.23 -5.51
N CYS A 82 -4.35 -18.26 -4.70
CA CYS A 82 -5.78 -18.02 -4.45
C CYS A 82 -6.53 -17.68 -5.74
N ILE A 83 -5.98 -16.80 -6.59
CA ILE A 83 -6.63 -16.40 -7.85
C ILE A 83 -6.76 -17.59 -8.80
N PHE A 84 -5.74 -18.43 -8.89
CA PHE A 84 -5.78 -19.67 -9.67
C PHE A 84 -6.88 -20.62 -9.22
N ASP A 85 -7.06 -20.78 -7.91
CA ASP A 85 -7.99 -21.74 -7.35
C ASP A 85 -9.45 -21.24 -7.28
N GLN A 86 -9.64 -19.93 -7.07
CA GLN A 86 -10.94 -19.35 -6.69
C GLN A 86 -11.52 -18.38 -7.72
N CYS A 87 -10.70 -17.85 -8.64
CA CYS A 87 -11.11 -16.85 -9.62
C CYS A 87 -11.03 -17.41 -11.05
N ASP A 88 -11.06 -16.55 -12.07
CA ASP A 88 -10.93 -16.94 -13.49
C ASP A 88 -9.47 -17.28 -13.90
N GLY A 89 -8.69 -17.76 -12.91
CA GLY A 89 -7.28 -18.15 -13.01
C GLY A 89 -6.42 -17.20 -13.84
N ILE A 90 -5.91 -17.71 -14.96
CA ILE A 90 -4.99 -16.99 -15.87
C ILE A 90 -5.58 -15.67 -16.38
N ALA A 91 -6.89 -15.61 -16.64
CA ALA A 91 -7.53 -14.41 -17.16
C ALA A 91 -7.50 -13.27 -16.14
N ASP A 92 -7.68 -13.58 -14.86
CA ASP A 92 -7.62 -12.62 -13.77
C ASP A 92 -6.19 -12.27 -13.35
N ILE A 93 -5.25 -13.21 -13.40
CA ILE A 93 -3.82 -12.92 -13.21
C ILE A 93 -3.31 -11.92 -14.26
N SER A 94 -3.71 -12.10 -15.52
CA SER A 94 -3.29 -11.20 -16.60
C SER A 94 -3.78 -9.76 -16.37
N LYS A 95 -4.99 -9.59 -15.84
CA LYS A 95 -5.53 -8.27 -15.46
C LYS A 95 -4.79 -7.68 -14.27
N LEU A 96 -4.48 -8.51 -13.27
CA LEU A 96 -3.77 -8.09 -12.08
C LEU A 96 -2.36 -7.60 -12.41
N MET A 97 -1.57 -8.36 -13.17
CA MET A 97 -0.20 -7.97 -13.55
C MET A 97 -0.15 -6.63 -14.29
N ALA A 98 -1.13 -6.33 -15.15
CA ALA A 98 -1.20 -5.06 -15.87
C ALA A 98 -1.48 -3.86 -14.94
N LEU A 99 -2.18 -4.10 -13.83
CA LEU A 99 -2.52 -3.09 -12.84
C LEU A 99 -1.39 -2.90 -11.81
N GLU A 100 -0.80 -3.99 -11.32
CA GLU A 100 0.24 -3.97 -10.27
C GLU A 100 1.43 -3.10 -10.64
N GLY A 101 1.87 -3.13 -11.91
CA GLY A 101 2.93 -2.24 -12.39
C GLY A 101 2.61 -0.75 -12.22
N GLN A 102 1.35 -0.35 -12.46
CA GLN A 102 0.91 1.04 -12.29
C GLN A 102 0.77 1.40 -10.81
N ILE A 103 0.25 0.48 -9.99
CA ILE A 103 0.16 0.64 -8.54
C ILE A 103 1.56 0.85 -7.95
N CYS A 104 2.55 0.05 -8.36
CA CYS A 104 3.90 0.17 -7.82
C CYS A 104 4.66 1.39 -8.32
N GLN A 105 4.40 1.87 -9.53
CA GLN A 105 4.87 3.18 -9.99
C GLN A 105 4.30 4.31 -9.13
N TRP A 106 3.01 4.27 -8.83
CA TRP A 106 2.38 5.26 -7.95
C TRP A 106 2.93 5.16 -6.53
N TYR A 107 3.05 3.95 -5.96
CA TYR A 107 3.62 3.72 -4.64
C TYR A 107 5.03 4.33 -4.51
N ALA A 108 5.91 4.10 -5.49
CA ALA A 108 7.26 4.65 -5.49
C ALA A 108 7.29 6.19 -5.45
N GLN A 109 6.27 6.87 -6.00
CA GLN A 109 6.16 8.34 -5.97
C GLN A 109 5.58 8.87 -4.65
N HIS A 110 4.93 8.02 -3.85
CA HIS A 110 4.14 8.45 -2.69
C HIS A 110 4.58 7.82 -1.36
N LYS A 111 5.47 6.82 -1.36
CA LYS A 111 5.90 6.10 -0.14
C LYS A 111 6.66 6.95 0.89
N GLU A 112 7.14 8.13 0.52
CA GLU A 112 7.91 9.04 1.39
C GLU A 112 7.12 10.28 1.83
N ASN A 113 5.84 10.40 1.44
CA ASN A 113 4.95 11.51 1.80
C ASN A 113 3.98 11.11 2.92
#